data_AF-A0A5A5R6L1-F1
#
_entry.id   AF-A0A5A5R6L1-F1
#
_cell.length_a   1.000
_cell.length_b   1.000
_cell.length_c   1.000
_cell.angle_alpha   90.00
_cell.angle_beta   90.00
_cell.angle_gamma   90.00
#
_symmetry.space_group_name_H-M   'P 1'
#
loop_
_entity.id
_entity.type
_entity.pdbx_description
1 polymer ?
#
loop_
_entity_poly.entity_id
_entity_poly.type
_entity_poly.pdbx_seq_one_letter_code
_entity_poly.pdbx_strand_id
1 'polypeptide(L)'
;MRDLVKKVSNPITRSYGVLSVNTKLAFWYQLAEMMKEGTVVPVPANYKMTREANIVLTALQRLDFSQQITVLRNAVVDMGVDPLA
;
A
#
# COMPACT_ATOMS: atom_id res chain seq x y z
N MET A 1 2.54 0.96 8.88
CA MET A 1 2.52 0.32 7.54
C MET A 1 2.22 -1.18 7.61
N ARG A 2 3.04 -2.00 8.28
CA ARG A 2 2.77 -3.46 8.38
C ARG A 2 1.40 -3.77 8.99
N ASP A 3 0.98 -3.00 9.98
CA ASP A 3 -0.33 -3.14 10.62
C ASP A 3 -1.51 -2.85 9.68
N LEU A 4 -1.34 -1.93 8.73
CA LEU A 4 -2.35 -1.65 7.69
C LEU A 4 -2.52 -2.87 6.78
N VAL A 5 -1.41 -3.47 6.35
CA VAL A 5 -1.43 -4.68 5.50
C VAL A 5 -2.01 -5.88 6.26
N LYS A 6 -1.66 -6.03 7.54
CA LYS A 6 -2.12 -7.14 8.40
C LYS A 6 -3.50 -6.92 9.02
N LYS A 7 -4.15 -5.77 8.78
CA LYS A 7 -5.44 -5.39 9.39
C LYS A 7 -5.44 -5.49 10.92
N VAL A 8 -4.32 -5.13 11.55
CA VAL A 8 -4.22 -5.11 13.02
C VAL A 8 -5.09 -3.98 13.54
N SER A 9 -6.01 -4.26 14.47
CA SER A 9 -6.91 -3.23 15.02
C SER A 9 -6.16 -2.30 15.98
N ASN A 10 -5.95 -1.05 15.55
CA ASN A 10 -5.39 0.02 16.36
C ASN A 10 -5.94 1.37 15.86
N PRO A 11 -5.71 2.49 16.58
CA PRO A 11 -6.27 3.78 16.17
C PRO A 11 -5.87 4.19 14.74
N ILE A 12 -4.62 3.94 14.34
CA ILE A 12 -4.11 4.33 13.01
C ILE A 12 -4.80 3.52 11.89
N THR A 13 -4.93 2.21 12.05
CA THR A 13 -5.54 1.35 11.03
C THR A 13 -7.04 1.57 10.89
N ARG A 14 -7.73 1.96 11.97
CA ARG A 14 -9.14 2.42 11.94
C ARG A 14 -9.28 3.80 11.30
N SER A 15 -8.40 4.75 11.62
CA SER A 15 -8.34 6.06 10.95
C SER A 15 -8.02 5.94 9.45
N TYR A 16 -7.25 4.94 9.04
CA TYR A 16 -7.07 4.65 7.62
C TYR A 16 -8.34 4.07 6.99
N GLY A 17 -9.10 3.26 7.74
CA GLY A 17 -10.35 2.64 7.29
C GLY A 17 -11.42 3.65 6.86
N VAL A 18 -11.51 4.81 7.51
CA VAL A 18 -12.47 5.87 7.16
C VAL A 18 -12.13 6.63 5.87
N LEU A 19 -10.91 6.49 5.34
CA LEU A 19 -10.46 7.24 4.18
C LEU A 19 -11.16 6.77 2.90
N SER A 20 -11.50 7.72 2.03
CA SER A 20 -11.94 7.41 0.67
C SER A 20 -10.85 6.66 -0.11
N VAL A 21 -11.24 5.92 -1.14
CA VAL A 21 -10.31 5.15 -1.99
C VAL A 21 -9.17 6.02 -2.54
N ASN A 22 -9.48 7.22 -3.03
CA ASN A 22 -8.47 8.13 -3.58
C ASN A 22 -7.58 8.71 -2.47
N THR A 23 -8.13 8.95 -1.28
CA THR A 23 -7.34 9.42 -0.12
C THR A 23 -6.38 8.33 0.39
N LYS A 24 -6.79 7.06 0.37
CA LYS A 24 -5.91 5.91 0.66
C LYS A 24 -4.74 5.84 -0.32
N LEU A 25 -4.98 6.05 -1.62
CA LEU A 25 -3.91 6.14 -2.63
C LEU A 25 -2.96 7.31 -2.35
N ALA A 26 -3.50 8.51 -2.09
CA ALA A 26 -2.70 9.68 -1.77
C ALA A 26 -1.85 9.49 -0.49
N PHE A 27 -2.39 8.82 0.52
CA PHE A 27 -1.67 8.47 1.75
C PHE A 27 -0.43 7.63 1.44
N TRP A 28 -0.57 6.56 0.63
CA TRP A 28 0.57 5.71 0.27
C TRP A 28 1.57 6.42 -0.64
N TYR A 29 1.11 7.29 -1.53
CA TYR A 29 1.98 8.13 -2.34
C TYR A 29 2.84 9.06 -1.46
N GLN A 30 2.22 9.77 -0.52
CA GLN A 30 2.93 10.67 0.39
C GLN A 30 3.93 9.91 1.27
N LEU A 31 3.58 8.72 1.76
CA LEU A 31 4.52 7.87 2.49
C LEU A 31 5.76 7.53 1.64
N ALA A 32 5.58 7.23 0.36
CA ALA A 32 6.69 6.92 -0.55
C ALA A 32 7.59 8.14 -0.82
N GLU A 33 7.02 9.34 -0.96
CA GLU A 33 7.81 10.57 -1.09
C GLU A 33 8.59 10.86 0.21
N MET A 34 7.96 10.72 1.37
CA MET A 34 8.62 10.87 2.67
C MET A 34 9.73 9.82 2.91
N MET A 35 9.61 8.63 2.32
CA MET A 35 10.71 7.64 2.32
C MET A 35 11.92 8.09 1.49
N LYS A 36 11.70 8.80 0.38
CA LYS A 36 12.79 9.38 -0.42
C LYS A 36 13.46 10.54 0.31
N GLU A 37 12.69 11.34 1.03
CA GLU A 37 13.17 12.45 1.85
C GLU A 37 13.89 12.00 3.13
N GLY A 38 13.68 10.74 3.55
CA GLY A 38 14.25 10.19 4.78
C GLY A 38 13.49 10.53 6.07
N THR A 39 12.29 11.11 5.95
CA THR A 39 11.41 11.41 7.10
C THR A 39 10.59 10.18 7.54
N VAL A 40 10.38 9.22 6.62
CA VAL A 40 9.81 7.91 6.90
C VAL A 40 10.81 6.81 6.57
N VAL A 41 10.85 5.76 7.39
CA VAL A 41 11.75 4.60 7.20
C VAL A 41 11.47 3.92 5.84
N PRO A 42 12.45 3.86 4.93
CA PRO A 42 12.28 3.25 3.61
C PRO A 42 12.30 1.71 3.67
N VAL A 43 12.00 1.07 2.54
CA VAL A 43 12.25 -0.37 2.35
C VAL A 43 13.76 -0.63 2.45
N PRO A 44 14.21 -1.70 3.14
CA PRO A 44 15.63 -2.00 3.25
C PRO A 44 16.32 -2.13 1.89
N ALA A 45 17.52 -1.56 1.74
CA ALA A 45 18.27 -1.58 0.48
C ALA A 45 18.63 -3.00 0.02
N ASN A 46 18.73 -3.95 0.95
CA ASN A 46 19.00 -5.36 0.68
C ASN A 46 17.73 -6.22 0.62
N TYR A 47 16.54 -5.61 0.56
CA TYR A 47 15.29 -6.36 0.49
C TYR A 47 15.21 -7.21 -0.79
N LYS A 48 14.93 -8.50 -0.62
CA LYS A 48 14.70 -9.44 -1.72
C LYS A 48 13.24 -9.86 -1.71
N MET A 49 12.54 -9.60 -2.80
CA MET A 49 11.20 -10.11 -3.01
C MET A 49 11.21 -11.63 -3.12
N THR A 50 10.14 -12.28 -2.63
CA THR A 50 9.93 -13.71 -2.86
C THR A 50 9.70 -13.99 -4.35
N ARG A 51 9.80 -15.24 -4.76
CA ARG A 51 9.54 -15.64 -6.14
C ARG A 51 8.12 -15.26 -6.56
N GLU A 52 7.16 -15.50 -5.68
CA GLU A 52 5.73 -15.24 -5.90
C GLU A 52 5.47 -13.74 -6.05
N ALA A 53 6.08 -12.90 -5.20
CA ALA A 53 5.98 -11.46 -5.30
C ALA A 53 6.58 -10.92 -6.62
N ASN A 54 7.71 -11.47 -7.06
CA ASN A 54 8.33 -11.09 -8.35
C ASN A 54 7.45 -11.46 -9.56
N ILE A 55 6.77 -12.62 -9.51
CA ILE A 55 5.82 -13.02 -10.56
C ILE A 55 4.67 -12.02 -10.65
N VAL A 56 4.07 -11.67 -9.51
CA VAL A 56 2.97 -10.70 -9.45
C VAL A 56 3.43 -9.32 -9.95
N LEU A 57 4.62 -8.86 -9.54
CA LEU A 57 5.17 -7.58 -10.00
C LEU A 57 5.42 -7.57 -11.51
N THR A 58 5.98 -8.66 -12.05
CA THR A 58 6.23 -8.79 -13.49
C THR A 58 4.92 -8.79 -14.28
N ALA A 59 3.88 -9.46 -13.76
CA ALA A 59 2.55 -9.45 -14.37
C ALA A 59 1.95 -8.03 -14.34
N LEU A 60 2.03 -7.34 -13.20
CA LEU A 60 1.57 -5.95 -13.04
C LEU A 60 2.22 -5.02 -14.08
N GLN A 61 3.55 -5.11 -14.26
CA GLN A 61 4.30 -4.26 -15.19
C GLN A 61 3.91 -4.44 -16.67
N ARG A 62 3.28 -5.57 -17.03
CA ARG A 62 2.82 -5.87 -18.40
C ARG A 62 1.40 -5.37 -18.68
N LEU A 63 0.66 -4.96 -17.65
CA LEU A 63 -0.68 -4.41 -17.80
C LEU A 63 -0.63 -3.02 -18.44
N ASP A 64 -1.73 -2.60 -19.08
CA ASP A 64 -1.87 -1.21 -19.50
C ASP A 64 -1.95 -0.27 -18.30
N PHE A 65 -1.75 1.03 -18.54
CA PHE A 65 -1.70 2.02 -17.47
C PHE A 65 -2.96 2.03 -16.59
N SER A 66 -4.15 1.96 -17.19
CA SER A 66 -5.42 1.98 -16.46
C SER A 66 -5.62 0.72 -15.61
N GLN A 67 -5.19 -0.43 -16.12
CA GLN A 67 -5.19 -1.70 -15.40
C GLN A 67 -4.19 -1.69 -14.23
N GLN A 68 -2.98 -1.15 -14.43
CA GLN A 68 -2.01 -0.99 -13.34
C GLN A 68 -2.59 -0.15 -12.20
N ILE A 69 -3.20 1.00 -12.52
CA ILE A 69 -3.85 1.86 -11.53
C ILE A 69 -5.00 1.14 -10.82
N THR A 70 -5.78 0.34 -11.55
CA THR A 70 -6.89 -0.43 -10.95
C THR A 70 -6.38 -1.47 -9.95
N VAL A 71 -5.32 -2.20 -10.28
CA VAL A 71 -4.71 -3.18 -9.37
C VAL A 71 -4.16 -2.49 -8.11
N LEU A 72 -3.40 -1.39 -8.29
CA LEU A 72 -2.83 -0.64 -7.16
C LEU A 72 -3.92 -0.03 -6.27
N ARG A 73 -4.99 0.49 -6.87
CA ARG A 73 -6.16 1.00 -6.13
C ARG A 73 -6.79 -0.11 -5.29
N ASN A 74 -7.07 -1.27 -5.88
CA ASN A 74 -7.70 -2.36 -5.15
C ASN A 74 -6.80 -2.86 -4.02
N ALA A 75 -5.49 -2.94 -4.24
CA ALA A 75 -4.54 -3.35 -3.21
C ALA A 75 -4.58 -2.46 -1.95
N VAL A 76 -4.70 -1.14 -2.11
CA VAL A 76 -4.74 -0.22 -0.95
C VAL A 76 -6.11 -0.10 -0.29
N VAL A 77 -7.20 -0.36 -1.04
CA VAL A 77 -8.56 -0.35 -0.51
C VAL A 77 -8.74 -1.40 0.58
N ASP A 78 -8.18 -2.58 0.33
CA ASP A 78 -8.27 -3.74 1.23
C ASP A 78 -7.40 -3.63 2.48
N MET A 79 -6.60 -2.57 2.65
CA MET A 79 -5.77 -2.37 3.84
C MET A 79 -6.52 -1.63 4.96
N GLY A 80 -6.01 -1.77 6.19
CA GLY A 80 -6.58 -1.18 7.40
C GLY A 80 -7.70 -2.03 8.00
N VAL A 81 -8.45 -1.42 8.92
CA VAL A 81 -9.60 -2.06 9.56
C VAL A 81 -10.83 -1.23 9.25
N ASP A 82 -11.93 -1.89 8.89
CA ASP A 82 -13.21 -1.22 8.69
C ASP A 82 -13.56 -0.44 9.96
N PRO A 83 -13.85 0.87 9.88
CA PRO A 83 -14.18 1.66 11.05
C PRO A 83 -15.39 1.13 11.82
N LEU A 84 -16.26 0.34 11.19
CA LEU A 84 -17.47 -0.25 11.77
C LEU A 84 -17.27 -1.71 12.23
N ALA A 85 -16.08 -2.30 12.07
CA ALA A 85 -15.76 -3.67 12.49
C ALA A 85 -15.25 -3.79 13.94
#